data_AF-A0A520Q470-F1
#
_entry.id   AF-A0A520Q470-F1
#
_cell.length_a   1.000
_cell.length_b   1.000
_cell.length_c   1.000
_cell.angle_alpha   90.00
_cell.angle_beta   90.00
_cell.angle_gamma   90.00
#
_symmetry.space_group_name_H-M   'P 1'
#
loop_
_entity.id
_entity.type
_entity.pdbx_description
1 polymer ?
#
loop_
_entity_poly.entity_id
_entity_poly.type
_entity_poly.pdbx_seq_one_letter_code
_entity_poly.pdbx_strand_id
1 'polypeptide(L)'
;MTRPFFASPSLLASIALVALTVVGCDDGTPPMDPDAGDMLDAGPPDSGYDAGPPLSCTDITRVEPTMGATESVMFDTSMTATRPRDLGVACGNTDPELRWAPQEVLEIVVPGSGPMQVEVDTAFPETDFSFNTVLQFRTSCETVPTSIFPPSCFNDQSADEVRARGAVTVEGGSTVYVIVTGFSEPPAETMQVDEGPVRVDVTVTPNQRPTVTDGALLLAADDVIVTATGSDPEGDPRGVVVNFYDAAGALIDIYGDGEATLEGDAFVIPFDPAPMEVDYTGQGIVLGTQVNLAGFVRGVMIPRVGFRVYDGGWAISDMLMVDVGEAEEVGFGEACGGEQICRAEMRCVDAICEGTPGATRACGMATAFPDIAVTADTAASETVRGTIGAGRGDFAPIGSCTSDMGSVGDETIYTLTIPDGTFDLLLTTDLPGTGDTDTIVYVREVCEDSGTEVGCNDDLEPRMLQSEIEAFNLAGGTYSIFVERFGGLASGSLPFELQVTLRPVLEAGMACDDAGEANRCRVGRCSAGMCP
;
A
#
# COMPACT_ATOMS: atom_id res chain seq x y z
N MET A 1 47.32 -33.86 -18.97
CA MET A 1 47.74 -34.43 -17.68
C MET A 1 46.89 -33.78 -16.61
N THR A 2 45.71 -34.35 -16.34
CA THR A 2 45.41 -35.20 -15.16
C THR A 2 45.31 -34.40 -13.84
N ARG A 3 44.05 -34.08 -13.50
CA ARG A 3 43.41 -33.97 -12.16
C ARG A 3 44.03 -34.92 -11.10
N PRO A 4 43.90 -34.70 -9.75
CA PRO A 4 42.59 -34.81 -9.05
C PRO A 4 42.44 -34.04 -7.69
N PHE A 5 41.21 -33.65 -7.31
CA PHE A 5 40.30 -34.19 -6.25
C PHE A 5 40.64 -33.99 -4.75
N PHE A 6 39.66 -33.38 -4.05
CA PHE A 6 39.07 -33.68 -2.71
C PHE A 6 39.92 -33.66 -1.42
N ALA A 7 39.46 -32.90 -0.40
CA ALA A 7 38.65 -33.41 0.73
C ALA A 7 38.70 -32.46 1.96
N SER A 8 37.53 -32.11 2.50
CA SER A 8 37.35 -31.79 3.93
C SER A 8 37.44 -33.06 4.77
N PRO A 9 37.76 -32.98 6.08
CA PRO A 9 36.72 -33.25 7.08
C PRO A 9 36.79 -32.44 8.39
N SER A 10 35.58 -32.03 8.81
CA SER A 10 34.91 -32.01 10.13
C SER A 10 35.63 -32.18 11.50
N LEU A 11 35.14 -31.33 12.43
CA LEU A 11 34.74 -31.55 13.85
C LEU A 11 35.80 -31.77 14.97
N LEU A 12 35.84 -30.85 15.96
CA LEU A 12 35.33 -31.06 17.33
C LEU A 12 35.59 -29.86 18.29
N ALA A 13 34.48 -29.40 18.90
CA ALA A 13 34.24 -28.73 20.18
C ALA A 13 35.40 -28.20 21.07
N SER A 14 35.27 -26.94 21.53
CA SER A 14 34.86 -26.61 22.92
C SER A 14 35.04 -25.13 23.29
N ILE A 15 33.93 -24.51 23.69
CA ILE A 15 33.69 -23.52 24.76
C ILE A 15 34.92 -22.79 25.35
N ALA A 16 34.96 -21.45 25.21
CA ALA A 16 35.25 -20.52 26.31
C ALA A 16 34.97 -19.04 25.93
N LEU A 17 34.04 -18.47 26.68
CA LEU A 17 33.67 -17.08 26.95
C LEU A 17 34.85 -16.07 27.04
N VAL A 18 34.85 -14.99 26.22
CA VAL A 18 35.46 -13.66 26.49
C VAL A 18 34.73 -12.64 25.59
N ALA A 19 33.78 -11.86 26.12
CA ALA A 19 33.91 -10.44 26.52
C ALA A 19 34.12 -9.42 25.37
N LEU A 20 33.06 -8.64 25.15
CA LEU A 20 33.02 -7.21 24.79
C LEU A 20 34.21 -6.62 24.03
N THR A 21 34.00 -6.36 22.74
CA THR A 21 34.33 -5.08 22.05
C THR A 21 33.43 -4.97 20.83
N VAL A 22 32.33 -4.22 20.95
CA VAL A 22 31.52 -3.78 19.80
C VAL A 22 32.27 -2.60 19.18
N VAL A 23 32.82 -2.84 17.98
CA VAL A 23 33.30 -1.81 17.06
C VAL A 23 32.37 -1.89 15.86
N GLY A 24 31.92 -0.71 15.42
CA GLY A 24 30.79 -0.47 14.53
C GLY A 24 30.68 -1.38 13.31
N CYS A 25 29.46 -1.87 13.11
CA CYS A 25 28.90 -2.11 11.80
C CYS A 25 28.26 -0.80 11.33
N ASP A 26 28.97 -0.15 10.42
CA ASP A 26 28.44 0.75 9.41
C ASP A 26 27.76 -0.17 8.37
N ASP A 27 26.44 -0.25 8.41
CA ASP A 27 25.62 -0.83 7.36
C ASP A 27 24.56 0.20 7.00
N GLY A 28 24.79 0.89 5.89
CA GLY A 28 23.88 1.86 5.32
C GLY A 28 22.54 1.20 4.99
N THR A 29 21.54 1.51 5.80
CA THR A 29 20.14 1.49 5.38
C THR A 29 19.98 2.51 4.25
N PRO A 30 19.38 2.16 3.10
CA PRO A 30 19.00 3.18 2.14
C PRO A 30 18.01 4.14 2.82
N PRO A 31 18.05 5.45 2.51
CA PRO A 31 17.12 6.41 3.09
C PRO A 31 15.71 6.00 2.67
N MET A 32 14.80 5.86 3.65
CA MET A 32 13.37 5.80 3.38
C MET A 32 12.97 7.17 2.83
N ASP A 33 12.43 7.18 1.62
CA ASP A 33 11.87 8.35 0.95
C ASP A 33 10.41 8.50 1.44
N PRO A 34 10.00 9.64 2.00
CA PRO A 34 8.62 9.89 2.42
C PRO A 34 7.74 10.09 1.17
N ASP A 35 6.42 10.03 1.33
CA ASP A 35 5.42 10.34 0.30
C ASP A 35 4.88 9.13 -0.49
N ALA A 36 4.28 8.17 0.22
CA ALA A 36 3.13 7.41 -0.30
C ALA A 36 1.93 7.61 0.62
N GLY A 37 0.84 8.10 0.03
CA GLY A 37 -0.42 8.33 0.73
C GLY A 37 -0.96 7.06 1.39
N ASP A 38 -0.83 6.99 2.70
CA ASP A 38 -1.63 6.14 3.58
C ASP A 38 -1.72 6.83 4.95
N MET A 39 -2.82 6.63 5.67
CA MET A 39 -3.25 7.43 6.83
C MET A 39 -2.32 7.43 8.06
N LEU A 40 -1.11 6.86 7.96
CA LEU A 40 -0.20 6.63 9.08
C LEU A 40 1.28 6.77 8.70
N ASP A 41 1.67 7.66 7.78
CA ASP A 41 3.07 8.08 7.68
C ASP A 41 3.43 9.07 8.82
N ALA A 42 3.57 8.50 10.02
CA ALA A 42 4.09 9.18 11.20
C ALA A 42 5.18 8.30 11.84
N GLY A 43 6.17 7.87 11.04
CA GLY A 43 7.47 7.54 11.62
C GLY A 43 8.05 8.79 12.29
N PRO A 44 8.63 8.73 13.50
CA PRO A 44 9.24 9.91 14.09
C PRO A 44 10.45 10.36 13.24
N PRO A 45 10.44 11.57 12.65
CA PRO A 45 11.62 12.08 11.98
C PRO A 45 12.68 12.50 12.99
N ASP A 46 13.94 12.48 12.55
CA ASP A 46 15.09 12.93 13.32
C ASP A 46 14.84 14.30 13.97
N SER A 47 15.10 14.38 15.28
CA SER A 47 14.79 15.46 16.25
C SER A 47 15.36 16.88 16.00
N GLY A 48 15.46 17.34 14.75
CA GLY A 48 16.10 18.59 14.37
C GLY A 48 15.19 19.78 14.01
N TYR A 49 13.87 19.60 13.92
CA TYR A 49 12.98 20.57 13.26
C TYR A 49 12.17 21.44 14.25
N ASP A 50 11.97 22.71 13.87
CA ASP A 50 11.29 23.74 14.68
C ASP A 50 9.76 23.63 14.52
N ALA A 51 9.08 23.05 15.51
CA ALA A 51 7.62 22.89 15.59
C ALA A 51 6.84 24.22 15.77
N GLY A 52 7.39 25.33 15.27
CA GLY A 52 6.81 26.66 15.43
C GLY A 52 6.70 27.13 16.90
N PRO A 53 6.11 28.32 17.12
CA PRO A 53 5.79 28.74 18.49
C PRO A 53 4.73 27.80 19.09
N PRO A 54 4.57 27.73 20.43
CA PRO A 54 3.54 26.91 21.09
C PRO A 54 2.13 27.50 20.98
N LEU A 55 1.12 26.64 20.90
CA LEU A 55 -0.32 27.01 20.80
C LEU A 55 -0.82 27.88 21.95
N SER A 56 -1.43 29.04 21.63
CA SER A 56 -2.14 29.89 22.60
C SER A 56 -3.65 29.68 22.48
N CYS A 57 -4.25 29.06 23.49
CA CYS A 57 -5.65 28.66 23.50
C CYS A 57 -6.61 29.78 23.95
N THR A 58 -6.44 30.97 23.39
CA THR A 58 -7.15 32.20 23.82
C THR A 58 -8.38 32.55 22.97
N ASP A 59 -8.48 32.01 21.75
CA ASP A 59 -9.57 32.26 20.80
C ASP A 59 -10.20 30.93 20.35
N ILE A 60 -10.93 30.30 21.29
CA ILE A 60 -11.54 28.98 21.11
C ILE A 60 -13.01 29.13 20.73
N THR A 61 -13.44 28.37 19.72
CA THR A 61 -14.87 28.15 19.46
C THR A 61 -15.34 26.95 20.27
N ARG A 62 -16.35 27.13 21.12
CA ARG A 62 -16.91 26.06 21.95
C ARG A 62 -18.17 25.47 21.31
N VAL A 63 -18.25 24.15 21.27
CA VAL A 63 -19.41 23.36 20.80
C VAL A 63 -19.85 22.39 21.90
N GLU A 64 -21.15 22.28 22.07
CA GLU A 64 -21.79 21.36 23.03
C GLU A 64 -22.76 20.46 22.25
N PRO A 65 -22.26 19.40 21.59
CA PRO A 65 -23.07 18.58 20.71
C PRO A 65 -24.21 17.90 21.45
N THR A 66 -25.36 17.79 20.80
CA THR A 66 -26.41 16.87 21.25
C THR A 66 -26.05 15.45 20.81
N MET A 67 -26.09 14.49 21.74
CA MET A 67 -25.75 13.08 21.44
C MET A 67 -26.55 12.55 20.24
N GLY A 68 -25.84 12.00 19.25
CA GLY A 68 -26.37 11.48 17.99
C GLY A 68 -26.82 12.54 16.97
N ALA A 69 -26.63 13.83 17.25
CA ALA A 69 -26.84 14.92 16.31
C ALA A 69 -25.51 15.48 15.83
N THR A 70 -25.53 16.05 14.63
CA THR A 70 -24.38 16.75 14.04
C THR A 70 -24.50 18.24 14.30
N GLU A 71 -23.44 18.84 14.83
CA GLU A 71 -23.32 20.29 14.99
C GLU A 71 -22.30 20.84 13.98
N SER A 72 -22.65 21.89 13.27
CA SER A 72 -21.80 22.50 12.23
C SER A 72 -21.23 23.83 12.69
N VAL A 73 -19.93 24.05 12.45
CA VAL A 73 -19.23 25.30 12.67
C VAL A 73 -18.52 25.72 11.39
N MET A 74 -18.49 27.03 11.11
CA MET A 74 -17.67 27.59 10.04
C MET A 74 -16.44 28.27 10.62
N PHE A 75 -15.28 27.90 10.11
CA PHE A 75 -14.00 28.55 10.34
C PHE A 75 -13.51 29.23 9.06
N ASP A 76 -12.53 30.12 9.21
CA ASP A 76 -11.80 30.74 8.11
C ASP A 76 -10.31 30.75 8.47
N THR A 77 -9.54 29.87 7.84
CA THR A 77 -8.12 29.70 8.12
C THR A 77 -7.25 30.77 7.44
N SER A 78 -7.81 31.71 6.67
CA SER A 78 -7.06 32.79 5.98
C SER A 78 -6.60 33.95 6.87
N MET A 79 -6.78 33.85 8.19
CA MET A 79 -6.55 34.92 9.15
C MET A 79 -5.07 35.36 9.28
N THR A 80 -4.86 36.65 9.54
CA THR A 80 -3.54 37.28 9.54
C THR A 80 -2.67 36.88 10.74
N ALA A 81 -1.62 36.10 10.47
CA ALA A 81 -0.34 36.00 11.19
C ALA A 81 -0.40 36.20 12.71
N THR A 82 -0.62 35.11 13.47
CA THR A 82 -0.16 34.97 14.87
C THR A 82 -0.37 33.58 15.44
N ARG A 83 -1.02 32.66 14.72
CA ARG A 83 -1.27 31.35 15.29
C ARG A 83 -0.07 30.39 15.11
N PRO A 84 0.50 29.92 16.22
CA PRO A 84 1.56 28.90 16.26
C PRO A 84 1.24 27.63 15.47
N ARG A 85 2.30 26.96 15.01
CA ARG A 85 2.23 25.72 14.23
C ARG A 85 2.76 24.57 15.06
N ASP A 86 2.13 24.27 16.19
CA ASP A 86 2.66 23.24 17.10
C ASP A 86 1.77 22.00 17.05
N LEU A 87 1.85 21.20 15.98
CA LEU A 87 1.13 19.93 15.87
C LEU A 87 1.93 18.74 16.40
N GLY A 88 3.21 18.94 16.75
CA GLY A 88 4.12 17.86 17.11
C GLY A 88 4.56 16.99 15.93
N VAL A 89 5.45 16.05 16.25
CA VAL A 89 6.07 15.14 15.28
C VAL A 89 5.08 14.13 14.69
N ALA A 90 4.09 13.70 15.47
CA ALA A 90 3.08 12.72 15.04
C ALA A 90 2.04 13.29 14.04
N CYS A 91 2.18 14.55 13.62
CA CYS A 91 1.31 15.24 12.67
C CYS A 91 2.10 15.84 11.47
N GLY A 92 3.30 15.34 11.18
CA GLY A 92 4.04 15.72 9.95
C GLY A 92 4.60 17.15 9.91
N ASN A 93 4.67 17.85 11.06
CA ASN A 93 5.03 19.27 11.14
C ASN A 93 6.54 19.57 10.96
N THR A 94 7.30 18.68 10.32
CA THR A 94 8.76 18.80 10.21
C THR A 94 9.26 19.09 8.81
N ASP A 95 8.41 19.03 7.79
CA ASP A 95 8.82 19.38 6.43
C ASP A 95 8.84 20.92 6.22
N PRO A 96 10.02 21.53 5.96
CA PRO A 96 10.15 22.95 5.70
C PRO A 96 9.56 23.42 4.37
N GLU A 97 9.27 22.51 3.43
CA GLU A 97 8.71 22.82 2.12
C GLU A 97 7.19 22.99 2.15
N LEU A 98 6.54 22.45 3.19
CA LEU A 98 5.09 22.58 3.39
C LEU A 98 4.69 23.96 3.91
N ARG A 99 3.71 24.58 3.23
CA ARG A 99 3.04 25.78 3.72
C ARG A 99 1.82 25.35 4.53
N TRP A 100 1.84 25.66 5.83
CA TRP A 100 0.72 25.41 6.74
C TRP A 100 -0.17 26.63 6.96
N ALA A 101 -1.48 26.40 6.99
CA ALA A 101 -2.48 27.37 7.39
C ALA A 101 -2.31 27.82 8.85
N PRO A 102 -2.80 29.01 9.20
CA PRO A 102 -3.21 29.31 10.57
C PRO A 102 -4.12 28.23 11.18
N GLN A 103 -3.89 27.89 12.44
CA GLN A 103 -4.66 26.88 13.17
C GLN A 103 -5.95 27.47 13.77
N GLU A 104 -7.08 26.77 13.67
CA GLU A 104 -8.31 27.05 14.41
C GLU A 104 -8.51 26.04 15.53
N VAL A 105 -9.15 26.47 16.63
CA VAL A 105 -9.32 25.64 17.82
C VAL A 105 -10.78 25.49 18.18
N LEU A 106 -11.21 24.25 18.24
CA LEU A 106 -12.54 23.83 18.65
C LEU A 106 -12.48 23.19 20.03
N GLU A 107 -13.28 23.64 21.00
CA GLU A 107 -13.51 22.98 22.28
C GLU A 107 -14.86 22.25 22.24
N ILE A 108 -14.83 20.93 22.42
CA ILE A 108 -16.00 20.06 22.37
C ILE A 108 -16.30 19.56 23.77
N VAL A 109 -17.49 19.88 24.29
CA VAL A 109 -18.00 19.33 25.54
C VAL A 109 -18.73 18.03 25.23
N VAL A 110 -18.14 16.90 25.61
CA VAL A 110 -18.65 15.58 25.24
C VAL A 110 -19.90 15.27 26.06
N PRO A 111 -21.08 15.07 25.45
CA PRO A 111 -22.30 14.70 26.18
C PRO A 111 -22.20 13.29 26.80
N GLY A 112 -23.07 13.02 27.77
CA GLY A 112 -23.29 11.67 28.31
C GLY A 112 -22.26 11.21 29.36
N SER A 113 -22.08 9.90 29.46
CA SER A 113 -21.17 9.21 30.39
C SER A 113 -20.71 7.88 29.78
N GLY A 114 -19.53 7.38 30.14
CA GLY A 114 -18.92 6.23 29.49
C GLY A 114 -18.20 6.62 28.21
N PRO A 115 -17.64 5.66 27.45
CA PRO A 115 -16.89 5.98 26.26
C PRO A 115 -17.80 6.48 25.13
N MET A 116 -17.35 7.54 24.46
CA MET A 116 -18.04 8.26 23.41
C MET A 116 -17.07 8.49 22.26
N GLN A 117 -17.48 8.18 21.04
CA GLN A 117 -16.78 8.59 19.84
C GLN A 117 -17.11 10.05 19.56
N VAL A 118 -16.08 10.86 19.36
CA VAL A 118 -16.17 12.22 18.83
C VAL A 118 -15.61 12.18 17.42
N GLU A 119 -16.48 12.31 16.42
CA GLU A 119 -16.11 12.41 15.02
C GLU A 119 -16.15 13.87 14.56
N VAL A 120 -15.13 14.25 13.79
CA VAL A 120 -15.03 15.56 13.16
C VAL A 120 -14.75 15.37 11.67
N ASP A 121 -15.54 16.05 10.83
CA ASP A 121 -15.46 15.97 9.37
C ASP A 121 -15.34 17.37 8.76
N THR A 122 -14.59 17.48 7.66
CA THR A 122 -14.41 18.72 6.90
C THR A 122 -14.75 18.59 5.41
N ALA A 123 -15.11 17.40 4.92
CA ALA A 123 -15.41 17.14 3.51
C ALA A 123 -16.84 17.58 3.12
N PHE A 124 -17.04 18.89 3.09
CA PHE A 124 -18.31 19.50 2.69
C PHE A 124 -18.13 20.48 1.53
N PRO A 125 -19.18 20.73 0.72
CA PRO A 125 -19.10 21.68 -0.40
C PRO A 125 -18.70 23.11 -0.01
N GLU A 126 -18.87 23.47 1.27
CA GLU A 126 -18.42 24.76 1.81
C GLU A 126 -16.91 24.84 2.10
N THR A 127 -16.24 23.70 2.20
CA THR A 127 -14.77 23.57 2.26
C THR A 127 -14.28 23.28 0.84
N ASP A 128 -13.32 24.06 0.35
CA ASP A 128 -12.77 23.86 -1.00
C ASP A 128 -12.24 22.43 -1.14
N PHE A 129 -12.58 21.74 -2.23
CA PHE A 129 -12.16 20.35 -2.46
C PHE A 129 -10.65 20.22 -2.70
N SER A 130 -9.98 21.33 -3.02
CA SER A 130 -8.52 21.41 -3.13
C SER A 130 -7.86 21.79 -1.80
N PHE A 131 -8.65 22.07 -0.75
CA PHE A 131 -8.11 22.37 0.57
C PHE A 131 -7.77 21.06 1.29
N ASN A 132 -6.46 20.77 1.39
CA ASN A 132 -5.95 19.68 2.21
C ASN A 132 -6.03 20.08 3.69
N THR A 133 -7.04 19.55 4.40
CA THR A 133 -7.31 19.89 5.81
C THR A 133 -6.73 18.85 6.76
N VAL A 134 -6.29 19.30 7.93
CA VAL A 134 -5.73 18.45 8.99
C VAL A 134 -6.49 18.68 10.30
N LEU A 135 -6.78 17.59 11.00
CA LEU A 135 -7.42 17.57 12.31
C LEU A 135 -6.49 16.97 13.35
N GLN A 136 -6.28 17.65 14.48
CA GLN A 136 -5.59 17.07 15.63
C GLN A 136 -6.43 17.12 16.91
N PHE A 137 -6.69 15.96 17.50
CA PHE A 137 -7.41 15.80 18.76
C PHE A 137 -6.48 15.92 19.96
N ARG A 138 -6.91 16.65 20.99
CA ARG A 138 -6.17 16.84 22.23
C ARG A 138 -7.07 16.77 23.46
N THR A 139 -6.56 16.18 24.53
CA THR A 139 -7.22 16.16 25.84
C THR A 139 -6.98 17.44 26.65
N SER A 140 -5.96 18.21 26.25
CA SER A 140 -5.78 19.59 26.70
C SER A 140 -5.28 20.43 25.54
N CYS A 141 -5.78 21.65 25.42
CA CYS A 141 -5.54 22.46 24.23
C CYS A 141 -4.05 22.73 23.94
N GLU A 142 -3.26 23.07 24.96
CA GLU A 142 -1.84 23.45 24.79
C GLU A 142 -0.87 22.25 24.79
N THR A 143 -1.31 21.06 25.19
CA THR A 143 -0.43 19.88 25.22
C THR A 143 -0.53 19.12 23.92
N VAL A 144 0.59 19.05 23.22
CA VAL A 144 0.73 18.27 22.00
C VAL A 144 0.81 16.78 22.34
N PRO A 145 -0.02 15.92 21.73
CA PRO A 145 0.09 14.48 21.86
C PRO A 145 1.45 13.98 21.36
N THR A 146 2.07 13.07 22.12
CA THR A 146 3.37 12.48 21.76
C THR A 146 3.29 11.00 21.42
N SER A 147 2.17 10.33 21.69
CA SER A 147 2.00 8.94 21.28
C SER A 147 1.60 8.87 19.80
N ILE A 148 2.10 7.86 19.11
CA ILE A 148 1.71 7.54 17.74
C ILE A 148 0.34 6.85 17.75
N PHE A 149 0.05 6.06 18.79
CA PHE A 149 -1.20 5.30 18.90
C PHE A 149 -1.93 5.47 20.26
N PRO A 150 -3.28 5.59 20.30
CA PRO A 150 -4.18 5.81 19.15
C PRO A 150 -3.82 7.12 18.43
N PRO A 151 -4.13 7.24 17.13
CA PRO A 151 -3.80 8.44 16.38
C PRO A 151 -4.56 9.63 16.96
N SER A 152 -3.83 10.74 17.06
CA SER A 152 -4.43 12.05 17.38
C SER A 152 -4.53 12.94 16.16
N CYS A 153 -3.81 12.61 15.08
CA CYS A 153 -3.77 13.36 13.84
C CYS A 153 -4.53 12.64 12.74
N PHE A 154 -5.29 13.39 11.96
CA PHE A 154 -6.01 12.89 10.81
C PHE A 154 -5.79 13.84 9.65
N ASN A 155 -5.30 13.27 8.56
CA ASN A 155 -5.06 13.94 7.29
C ASN A 155 -5.73 13.10 6.19
N ASP A 156 -6.46 13.77 5.30
CA ASP A 156 -7.21 13.17 4.20
C ASP A 156 -8.29 12.14 4.66
N GLN A 157 -9.31 11.92 3.83
CA GLN A 157 -10.26 10.81 4.00
C GLN A 157 -9.92 9.63 3.09
N SER A 158 -9.30 9.92 1.97
CA SER A 158 -8.78 8.98 1.00
C SER A 158 -7.81 9.70 0.07
N ALA A 159 -7.11 8.96 -0.79
CA ALA A 159 -6.26 9.55 -1.81
C ALA A 159 -6.99 10.55 -2.74
N ASP A 160 -8.31 10.40 -2.90
CA ASP A 160 -9.15 11.27 -3.75
C ASP A 160 -9.89 12.38 -2.97
N GLU A 161 -9.84 12.32 -1.64
CA GLU A 161 -10.54 13.25 -0.75
C GLU A 161 -9.55 13.79 0.29
N VAL A 162 -8.92 14.91 -0.05
CA VAL A 162 -7.87 15.54 0.77
C VAL A 162 -8.41 16.28 2.01
N ARG A 163 -9.72 16.26 2.23
CA ARG A 163 -10.32 16.87 3.42
C ARG A 163 -10.41 15.84 4.54
N ALA A 164 -9.77 16.12 5.66
CA ALA A 164 -9.73 15.22 6.80
C ALA A 164 -11.12 14.90 7.39
N ARG A 165 -11.27 13.63 7.80
CA ARG A 165 -12.21 13.17 8.81
C ARG A 165 -11.41 12.42 9.86
N GLY A 166 -11.69 12.70 11.13
CA GLY A 166 -11.02 12.04 12.24
C GLY A 166 -12.00 11.72 13.35
N ALA A 167 -11.69 10.70 14.13
CA ALA A 167 -12.50 10.33 15.29
C ALA A 167 -11.63 9.85 16.43
N VAL A 168 -12.09 10.06 17.67
CA VAL A 168 -11.46 9.52 18.88
C VAL A 168 -12.50 9.10 19.90
N THR A 169 -12.19 8.09 20.71
CA THR A 169 -13.02 7.66 21.82
C THR A 169 -12.53 8.26 23.14
N VAL A 170 -13.42 8.98 23.82
CA VAL A 170 -13.17 9.71 25.06
C VAL A 170 -14.31 9.51 26.06
N GLU A 171 -14.10 9.87 27.33
CA GLU A 171 -15.14 9.73 28.36
C GLU A 171 -16.21 10.83 28.22
N GLY A 172 -17.49 10.44 28.25
CA GLY A 172 -18.62 11.37 28.29
C GLY A 172 -18.56 12.29 29.52
N GLY A 173 -18.86 13.57 29.31
CA GLY A 173 -18.68 14.63 30.30
C GLY A 173 -17.27 15.23 30.33
N SER A 174 -16.33 14.71 29.54
CA SER A 174 -15.01 15.32 29.35
C SER A 174 -15.05 16.49 28.35
N THR A 175 -13.89 17.10 28.13
CA THR A 175 -13.70 18.14 27.12
C THR A 175 -12.53 17.73 26.22
N VAL A 176 -12.74 17.82 24.92
CA VAL A 176 -11.74 17.55 23.88
C VAL A 176 -11.52 18.81 23.08
N TYR A 177 -10.28 19.01 22.67
CA TYR A 177 -9.88 20.09 21.78
C TYR A 177 -9.54 19.53 20.42
N VAL A 178 -9.99 20.18 19.35
CA VAL A 178 -9.63 19.81 17.98
C VAL A 178 -8.97 21.01 17.34
N ILE A 179 -7.74 20.80 16.88
CA ILE A 179 -7.00 21.76 16.06
C ILE A 179 -7.40 21.49 14.61
N VAL A 180 -7.88 22.52 13.93
CA VAL A 180 -8.29 22.48 12.52
C VAL A 180 -7.33 23.35 11.73
N THR A 181 -6.66 22.78 10.75
CA THR A 181 -5.70 23.51 9.90
C THR A 181 -5.64 22.85 8.53
N GLY A 182 -4.60 23.14 7.75
CA GLY A 182 -4.28 22.40 6.55
C GLY A 182 -2.93 22.83 5.99
N PHE A 183 -2.49 22.17 4.93
CA PHE A 183 -1.21 22.46 4.30
C PHE A 183 -1.30 22.43 2.78
N SER A 184 -0.30 22.99 2.13
CA SER A 184 -0.10 22.89 0.68
C SER A 184 1.39 22.72 0.41
N GLU A 185 1.71 21.77 -0.43
CA GLU A 185 2.99 21.69 -1.13
C GLU A 185 3.18 22.90 -2.09
N PRO A 186 4.40 23.13 -2.61
CA PRO A 186 4.64 24.15 -3.63
C PRO A 186 3.59 24.07 -4.77
N PRO A 187 2.87 25.17 -5.09
CA PRO A 187 1.70 25.17 -5.98
C PRO A 187 1.90 24.66 -7.41
N ALA A 188 3.14 24.36 -7.81
CA ALA A 188 3.48 23.89 -9.14
C ALA A 188 3.10 22.42 -9.38
N GLU A 189 2.83 21.63 -8.32
CA GLU A 189 2.77 20.17 -8.42
C GLU A 189 1.38 19.58 -8.09
N THR A 190 0.59 20.14 -7.17
CA THR A 190 -0.64 19.47 -6.67
C THR A 190 -1.97 20.23 -6.85
N MET A 191 -1.95 21.49 -7.32
CA MET A 191 -3.15 22.38 -7.37
C MET A 191 -3.89 22.56 -6.02
N GLN A 192 -3.28 22.17 -4.89
CA GLN A 192 -3.88 22.28 -3.56
C GLN A 192 -3.85 23.72 -3.03
N VAL A 193 -4.79 24.03 -2.14
CA VAL A 193 -4.80 25.24 -1.31
C VAL A 193 -4.70 24.84 0.17
N ASP A 194 -4.19 25.74 1.00
CA ASP A 194 -4.01 25.51 2.44
C ASP A 194 -4.78 26.52 3.29
N GLU A 195 -5.53 27.44 2.70
CA GLU A 195 -6.25 28.46 3.45
C GLU A 195 -7.63 28.75 2.84
N GLY A 196 -8.59 29.07 3.70
CA GLY A 196 -9.93 29.45 3.27
C GLY A 196 -11.02 29.08 4.28
N PRO A 197 -12.29 29.21 3.88
CA PRO A 197 -13.41 28.75 4.70
C PRO A 197 -13.36 27.23 4.88
N VAL A 198 -13.60 26.78 6.10
CA VAL A 198 -13.71 25.36 6.46
C VAL A 198 -15.02 25.16 7.19
N ARG A 199 -15.87 24.27 6.67
CA ARG A 199 -16.98 23.73 7.44
C ARG A 199 -16.48 22.55 8.26
N VAL A 200 -16.82 22.55 9.54
CA VAL A 200 -16.50 21.48 10.47
C VAL A 200 -17.80 20.96 11.05
N ASP A 201 -18.10 19.69 10.77
CA ASP A 201 -19.23 18.99 11.38
C ASP A 201 -18.72 18.09 12.51
N VAL A 202 -19.36 18.18 13.68
CA VAL A 202 -19.04 17.40 14.88
C VAL A 202 -20.20 16.48 15.21
N THR A 203 -19.91 15.19 15.35
CA THR A 203 -20.89 14.19 15.78
C THR A 203 -20.37 13.46 17.01
N VAL A 204 -21.22 13.25 18.02
CA VAL A 204 -20.88 12.47 19.21
C VAL A 204 -21.86 11.33 19.42
N THR A 205 -21.36 10.11 19.49
CA THR A 205 -22.13 8.88 19.69
C THR A 205 -21.51 8.04 20.80
N PRO A 206 -22.31 7.22 21.52
CA PRO A 206 -21.74 6.16 22.36
C PRO A 206 -20.83 5.26 21.54
N ASN A 207 -19.70 4.86 22.11
CA ASN A 207 -18.79 3.91 21.48
C ASN A 207 -18.32 2.90 22.52
N GLN A 208 -18.34 1.62 22.20
CA GLN A 208 -17.82 0.59 23.08
C GLN A 208 -16.60 -0.03 22.46
N ARG A 209 -15.68 -0.52 23.31
CA ARG A 209 -14.47 -1.15 22.79
C ARG A 209 -14.86 -2.44 22.07
N PRO A 210 -14.24 -2.74 20.92
CA PRO A 210 -14.35 -4.04 20.30
C PRO A 210 -13.74 -5.10 21.22
N THR A 211 -14.07 -6.35 20.95
CA THR A 211 -13.42 -7.53 21.52
C THR A 211 -12.70 -8.29 20.41
N VAL A 212 -11.64 -8.99 20.75
CA VAL A 212 -10.95 -9.94 19.88
C VAL A 212 -10.86 -11.27 20.63
N THR A 213 -11.22 -12.36 19.96
CA THR A 213 -11.34 -13.70 20.57
C THR A 213 -10.48 -14.74 19.87
N ASP A 214 -10.18 -14.52 18.60
CA ASP A 214 -9.30 -15.35 17.80
C ASP A 214 -8.58 -14.48 16.76
N GLY A 215 -7.45 -14.97 16.25
CA GLY A 215 -6.73 -14.31 15.19
C GLY A 215 -5.50 -15.08 14.73
N ALA A 216 -5.00 -14.72 13.55
CA ALA A 216 -3.80 -15.26 12.97
C ALA A 216 -2.97 -14.16 12.32
N LEU A 217 -1.64 -14.30 12.40
CA LEU A 217 -0.69 -13.58 11.53
C LEU A 217 0.04 -14.63 10.70
N LEU A 218 -0.16 -14.60 9.39
CA LEU A 218 0.42 -15.55 8.46
C LEU A 218 1.37 -14.83 7.51
N LEU A 219 2.57 -15.37 7.38
CA LEU A 219 3.56 -14.91 6.42
C LEU A 219 3.39 -15.71 5.13
N ALA A 220 3.15 -15.04 4.01
CA ALA A 220 2.94 -15.69 2.71
C ALA A 220 3.86 -15.01 1.70
N ALA A 221 4.90 -15.71 1.23
CA ALA A 221 6.00 -15.09 0.48
C ALA A 221 6.50 -13.82 1.21
N ASP A 222 6.39 -12.64 0.61
CA ASP A 222 6.79 -11.36 1.22
C ASP A 222 5.63 -10.64 1.93
N ASP A 223 4.39 -11.14 1.78
CA ASP A 223 3.18 -10.55 2.34
C ASP A 223 2.90 -11.04 3.77
N VAL A 224 2.15 -10.22 4.51
CA VAL A 224 1.61 -10.56 5.82
C VAL A 224 0.10 -10.45 5.80
N ILE A 225 -0.57 -11.55 6.15
CA ILE A 225 -2.02 -11.60 6.26
C ILE A 225 -2.39 -11.66 7.73
N VAL A 226 -3.28 -10.77 8.14
CA VAL A 226 -3.87 -10.79 9.47
C VAL A 226 -5.34 -11.14 9.38
N THR A 227 -5.80 -12.00 10.27
CA THR A 227 -7.21 -12.25 10.50
C THR A 227 -7.52 -12.07 11.97
N ALA A 228 -8.67 -11.48 12.27
CA ALA A 228 -9.14 -11.35 13.64
C ALA A 228 -10.66 -11.55 13.70
N THR A 229 -11.10 -12.30 14.70
CA THR A 229 -12.51 -12.60 14.94
C THR A 229 -12.90 -12.13 16.34
N GLY A 230 -14.04 -11.46 16.44
CA GLY A 230 -14.55 -10.96 17.70
C GLY A 230 -15.92 -10.30 17.54
N SER A 231 -16.23 -9.39 18.45
CA SER A 231 -17.45 -8.59 18.38
C SER A 231 -17.20 -7.12 18.66
N ASP A 232 -17.90 -6.26 17.95
CA ASP A 232 -17.92 -4.81 18.13
C ASP A 232 -19.38 -4.33 18.24
N PRO A 233 -19.81 -3.70 19.35
CA PRO A 233 -21.24 -3.40 19.55
C PRO A 233 -21.84 -2.43 18.53
N GLU A 234 -21.02 -1.55 17.97
CA GLU A 234 -21.39 -0.56 16.96
C GLU A 234 -21.33 -1.16 15.53
N GLY A 235 -20.64 -2.28 15.37
CA GLY A 235 -20.52 -3.03 14.12
C GLY A 235 -19.58 -2.36 13.13
N ASP A 236 -18.55 -1.67 13.63
CA ASP A 236 -17.59 -0.94 12.81
C ASP A 236 -16.10 -1.18 13.14
N PRO A 237 -15.66 -2.44 13.35
CA PRO A 237 -14.25 -2.74 13.55
C PRO A 237 -13.46 -2.37 12.29
N ARG A 238 -12.32 -1.69 12.47
CA ARG A 238 -11.54 -1.11 11.37
C ARG A 238 -10.21 -1.80 11.09
N GLY A 239 -9.65 -2.51 12.05
CA GLY A 239 -8.40 -3.23 11.84
C GLY A 239 -7.79 -3.75 13.12
N VAL A 240 -6.52 -4.16 13.03
CA VAL A 240 -5.72 -4.66 14.14
C VAL A 240 -4.49 -3.78 14.33
N VAL A 241 -4.19 -3.49 15.59
CA VAL A 241 -2.90 -2.97 16.03
C VAL A 241 -2.06 -4.15 16.48
N VAL A 242 -0.88 -4.27 15.88
CA VAL A 242 0.07 -5.35 16.09
C VAL A 242 1.26 -4.83 16.89
N ASN A 243 1.54 -5.49 18.00
CA ASN A 243 2.77 -5.30 18.77
C ASN A 243 3.62 -6.57 18.65
N PHE A 244 4.92 -6.42 18.41
CA PHE A 244 5.82 -7.55 18.16
C PHE A 244 6.58 -7.96 19.42
N TYR A 245 6.65 -9.27 19.67
CA TYR A 245 7.31 -9.81 20.85
C TYR A 245 8.45 -10.74 20.44
N ASP A 246 9.58 -10.64 21.14
CA ASP A 246 10.71 -11.53 20.91
C ASP A 246 10.46 -12.94 21.48
N ALA A 247 11.43 -13.85 21.27
CA ALA A 247 11.35 -15.21 21.78
C ALA A 247 11.34 -15.33 23.32
N ALA A 248 11.75 -14.27 24.05
CA ALA A 248 11.66 -14.19 25.50
C ALA A 248 10.32 -13.62 25.98
N GLY A 249 9.47 -13.15 25.07
CA GLY A 249 8.20 -12.48 25.35
C GLY A 249 8.35 -11.02 25.74
N ALA A 250 9.49 -10.38 25.43
CA ALA A 250 9.67 -8.95 25.58
C ALA A 250 9.12 -8.21 24.34
N LEU A 251 8.51 -7.06 24.57
CA LEU A 251 8.07 -6.16 23.51
C LEU A 251 9.29 -5.61 22.76
N ILE A 252 9.21 -5.55 21.44
CA ILE A 252 10.26 -5.04 20.57
C ILE A 252 10.02 -3.55 20.32
N ASP A 253 11.10 -2.76 20.48
CA ASP A 253 11.17 -1.36 20.04
C ASP A 253 11.38 -1.34 18.52
N ILE A 254 10.29 -1.18 17.76
CA ILE A 254 10.30 -1.26 16.29
C ILE A 254 10.71 0.06 15.64
N TYR A 255 10.58 1.18 16.36
CA TYR A 255 10.96 2.50 15.88
C TYR A 255 12.36 2.93 16.32
N GLY A 256 12.99 2.19 17.24
CA GLY A 256 14.35 2.42 17.71
C GLY A 256 14.50 3.68 18.56
N ASP A 257 13.42 4.13 19.22
CA ASP A 257 13.41 5.35 20.03
C ASP A 257 14.03 5.15 21.43
N GLY A 258 14.35 3.90 21.78
CA GLY A 258 15.00 3.49 23.00
C GLY A 258 14.03 3.02 24.10
N GLU A 259 12.72 3.03 23.87
CA GLU A 259 11.71 2.63 24.84
C GLU A 259 10.60 1.76 24.20
N ALA A 260 10.65 0.44 24.45
CA ALA A 260 9.59 -0.47 23.99
C ALA A 260 8.27 -0.23 24.73
N THR A 261 7.26 0.36 24.07
CA THR A 261 5.94 0.67 24.63
C THR A 261 4.80 0.23 23.71
N LEU A 262 3.62 -0.08 24.27
CA LEU A 262 2.49 -0.56 23.45
C LEU A 262 1.97 0.51 22.48
N GLU A 263 2.06 1.78 22.86
CA GLU A 263 1.57 2.92 22.10
C GLU A 263 2.63 3.53 21.18
N GLY A 264 3.91 3.37 21.52
CA GLY A 264 5.04 3.75 20.68
C GLY A 264 5.35 2.72 19.60
N ASP A 265 5.29 1.42 19.92
CA ASP A 265 5.69 0.32 19.03
C ASP A 265 4.50 -0.47 18.50
N ALA A 266 3.63 0.26 17.81
CA ALA A 266 2.39 -0.25 17.24
C ALA A 266 2.43 -0.19 15.72
N PHE A 267 2.16 -1.32 15.07
CA PHE A 267 1.94 -1.37 13.62
C PHE A 267 0.45 -1.59 13.34
N VAL A 268 -0.18 -0.70 12.57
CA VAL A 268 -1.62 -0.73 12.33
C VAL A 268 -1.89 -1.39 10.98
N ILE A 269 -2.80 -2.36 10.96
CA ILE A 269 -3.21 -3.06 9.75
C ILE A 269 -4.74 -2.92 9.62
N PRO A 270 -5.23 -2.12 8.66
CA PRO A 270 -6.66 -1.97 8.43
C PRO A 270 -7.24 -3.27 7.88
N PHE A 271 -8.53 -3.49 8.15
CA PHE A 271 -9.29 -4.53 7.47
C PHE A 271 -9.74 -4.02 6.10
N ASP A 272 -9.60 -4.87 5.08
CA ASP A 272 -10.07 -4.58 3.74
C ASP A 272 -10.83 -5.78 3.13
N PRO A 273 -12.14 -5.66 2.88
CA PRO A 273 -13.00 -4.56 3.33
C PRO A 273 -13.21 -4.59 4.86
N ALA A 274 -13.40 -3.41 5.46
CA ALA A 274 -13.76 -3.32 6.87
C ALA A 274 -15.13 -3.99 7.14
N PRO A 275 -15.25 -4.88 8.15
CA PRO A 275 -16.53 -5.48 8.51
C PRO A 275 -17.56 -4.43 8.96
N MET A 276 -18.83 -4.74 8.73
CA MET A 276 -19.97 -3.87 9.05
C MET A 276 -21.02 -4.58 9.93
N GLU A 277 -20.60 -5.60 10.67
CA GLU A 277 -21.44 -6.47 11.49
C GLU A 277 -20.94 -6.49 12.93
N VAL A 278 -21.87 -6.71 13.88
CA VAL A 278 -21.54 -6.76 15.32
C VAL A 278 -20.58 -7.90 15.62
N ASP A 279 -20.87 -9.11 15.14
CA ASP A 279 -19.93 -10.22 15.17
C ASP A 279 -19.14 -10.17 13.86
N TYR A 280 -17.81 -10.16 13.94
CA TYR A 280 -16.98 -9.93 12.76
C TYR A 280 -15.89 -10.98 12.62
N THR A 281 -15.46 -11.17 11.37
CA THR A 281 -14.15 -11.71 11.03
C THR A 281 -13.55 -10.75 10.01
N GLY A 282 -12.54 -10.00 10.45
CA GLY A 282 -11.82 -9.04 9.63
C GLY A 282 -10.55 -9.67 9.07
N GLN A 283 -10.17 -9.26 7.87
CA GLN A 283 -8.90 -9.61 7.24
C GLN A 283 -8.21 -8.34 6.77
N GLY A 284 -6.90 -8.25 7.04
CA GLY A 284 -6.03 -7.21 6.51
C GLY A 284 -4.82 -7.86 5.85
N ILE A 285 -4.24 -7.18 4.87
CA ILE A 285 -3.05 -7.64 4.14
C ILE A 285 -2.04 -6.50 4.16
N VAL A 286 -0.79 -6.82 4.47
CA VAL A 286 0.37 -5.93 4.28
C VAL A 286 1.17 -6.54 3.15
N LEU A 287 1.24 -5.82 2.04
CA LEU A 287 2.00 -6.28 0.88
C LEU A 287 3.50 -6.09 1.17
N GLY A 288 4.30 -7.10 0.86
CA GLY A 288 5.75 -7.07 1.07
C GLY A 288 6.48 -5.98 0.29
N THR A 289 5.83 -5.51 -0.77
CA THR A 289 6.27 -4.41 -1.63
C THR A 289 6.03 -3.03 -1.01
N GLN A 290 5.05 -2.88 -0.11
CA GLN A 290 4.80 -1.64 0.64
C GLN A 290 5.78 -1.55 1.82
N VAL A 291 5.78 -2.60 2.64
CA VAL A 291 6.66 -2.74 3.78
C VAL A 291 7.03 -4.21 3.86
N ASN A 292 8.32 -4.52 3.87
CA ASN A 292 8.81 -5.90 4.01
C ASN A 292 8.65 -6.42 5.45
N LEU A 293 7.41 -6.48 5.91
CA LEU A 293 7.04 -6.91 7.26
C LEU A 293 7.31 -8.39 7.45
N ALA A 294 7.06 -9.23 6.44
CA ALA A 294 7.36 -10.65 6.52
C ALA A 294 8.86 -10.91 6.68
N GLY A 295 9.70 -10.18 5.94
CA GLY A 295 11.16 -10.22 6.08
C GLY A 295 11.61 -9.77 7.47
N PHE A 296 11.03 -8.71 8.03
CA PHE A 296 11.29 -8.27 9.40
C PHE A 296 10.93 -9.36 10.43
N VAL A 297 9.72 -9.92 10.35
CA VAL A 297 9.22 -10.96 11.28
C VAL A 297 10.12 -12.19 11.23
N ARG A 298 10.52 -12.65 10.03
CA ARG A 298 11.45 -13.78 9.86
C ARG A 298 12.85 -13.45 10.35
N GLY A 299 13.37 -12.27 10.02
CA GLY A 299 14.73 -11.83 10.38
C GLY A 299 14.95 -11.71 11.88
N VAL A 300 13.95 -11.19 12.60
CA VAL A 300 13.98 -11.07 14.07
C VAL A 300 13.52 -12.36 14.76
N MET A 301 12.99 -13.33 14.00
CA MET A 301 12.44 -14.60 14.51
C MET A 301 11.31 -14.39 15.52
N ILE A 302 10.37 -13.50 15.21
CA ILE A 302 9.23 -13.18 16.06
C ILE A 302 8.28 -14.39 16.10
N PRO A 303 8.05 -15.03 17.25
CA PRO A 303 7.17 -16.20 17.33
C PRO A 303 5.71 -15.84 17.60
N ARG A 304 5.45 -14.66 18.18
CA ARG A 304 4.11 -14.22 18.59
C ARG A 304 3.97 -12.72 18.47
N VAL A 305 2.74 -12.29 18.26
CA VAL A 305 2.35 -10.88 18.22
C VAL A 305 1.16 -10.63 19.13
N GLY A 306 1.04 -9.40 19.64
CA GLY A 306 -0.13 -8.95 20.38
C GLY A 306 -1.10 -8.25 19.45
N PHE A 307 -2.30 -8.78 19.30
CA PHE A 307 -3.40 -8.18 18.55
C PHE A 307 -4.28 -7.36 19.46
N ARG A 308 -4.56 -6.12 19.06
CA ARG A 308 -5.60 -5.27 19.65
C ARG A 308 -6.45 -4.70 18.53
N VAL A 309 -7.73 -5.06 18.47
CA VAL A 309 -8.63 -4.56 17.42
C VAL A 309 -9.07 -3.15 17.77
N TYR A 310 -9.18 -2.29 16.75
CA TYR A 310 -9.70 -0.93 16.87
C TYR A 310 -10.96 -0.73 16.04
N ASP A 311 -11.84 0.16 16.49
CA ASP A 311 -13.10 0.54 15.82
C ASP A 311 -13.02 1.91 15.12
N GLY A 312 -14.14 2.41 14.58
CA GLY A 312 -14.20 3.70 13.89
C GLY A 312 -13.91 4.92 14.75
N GLY A 313 -14.00 4.80 16.08
CA GLY A 313 -13.59 5.81 17.05
C GLY A 313 -12.20 5.56 17.65
N TRP A 314 -11.45 4.59 17.14
CA TRP A 314 -10.18 4.12 17.71
C TRP A 314 -10.28 3.67 19.17
N ALA A 315 -11.44 3.16 19.61
CA ALA A 315 -11.47 2.40 20.85
C ALA A 315 -10.85 1.02 20.62
N ILE A 316 -10.07 0.57 21.59
CA ILE A 316 -9.16 -0.56 21.42
C ILE A 316 -9.56 -1.70 22.35
N SER A 317 -9.56 -2.92 21.82
CA SER A 317 -9.83 -4.14 22.56
C SER A 317 -8.75 -4.46 23.60
N ASP A 318 -9.05 -5.41 24.49
CA ASP A 318 -8.00 -6.10 25.23
C ASP A 318 -7.07 -6.86 24.25
N MET A 319 -5.82 -7.08 24.64
CA MET A 319 -4.83 -7.75 23.81
C MET A 319 -5.04 -9.28 23.76
N LEU A 320 -4.97 -9.83 22.55
CA LEU A 320 -4.87 -11.27 22.29
C LEU A 320 -3.47 -11.61 21.78
N MET A 321 -2.81 -12.58 22.40
CA MET A 321 -1.51 -13.08 21.91
C MET A 321 -1.74 -14.15 20.83
N VAL A 322 -1.24 -13.88 19.64
CA VAL A 322 -1.38 -14.70 18.43
C VAL A 322 -0.03 -15.26 18.01
N ASP A 323 -0.02 -16.50 17.54
CA ASP A 323 1.18 -17.16 17.02
C ASP A 323 1.42 -16.70 15.58
N VAL A 324 2.69 -16.50 15.22
CA VAL A 324 3.09 -16.25 13.83
C VAL A 324 3.17 -17.58 13.10
N GLY A 325 2.45 -17.69 11.98
CA GLY A 325 2.47 -18.85 11.09
C GLY A 325 3.05 -18.54 9.72
N GLU A 326 3.32 -19.59 8.95
CA GLU A 326 3.64 -19.49 7.52
C GLU A 326 2.43 -19.98 6.72
N ALA A 327 2.23 -19.40 5.55
CA ALA A 327 1.20 -19.79 4.62
C ALA A 327 1.77 -19.96 3.20
N GLU A 328 1.14 -20.82 2.43
CA GLU A 328 1.40 -21.04 1.02
C GLU A 328 0.44 -20.18 0.19
N GLU A 329 1.01 -19.41 -0.73
CA GLU A 329 0.22 -18.69 -1.72
C GLU A 329 -0.25 -19.60 -2.84
N VAL A 330 -1.56 -19.62 -3.05
CA VAL A 330 -2.23 -20.41 -4.07
C VAL A 330 -2.89 -19.52 -5.12
N GLY A 331 -2.97 -20.06 -6.34
CA GLY A 331 -3.43 -19.37 -7.53
C GLY A 331 -4.94 -19.46 -7.75
N PHE A 332 -5.37 -18.89 -8.88
CA PHE A 332 -6.77 -18.83 -9.26
C PHE A 332 -7.40 -20.22 -9.41
N GLY A 333 -8.56 -20.43 -8.79
CA GLY A 333 -9.29 -21.70 -8.83
C GLY A 333 -8.70 -22.80 -7.93
N GLU A 334 -7.60 -22.54 -7.24
CA GLU A 334 -7.02 -23.47 -6.26
C GLU A 334 -7.72 -23.36 -4.90
N ALA A 335 -7.53 -24.38 -4.05
CA ALA A 335 -8.13 -24.41 -2.72
C ALA A 335 -7.45 -23.44 -1.76
N CYS A 336 -8.24 -22.76 -0.94
CA CYS A 336 -7.78 -21.79 0.05
C CYS A 336 -8.44 -21.99 1.42
N GLY A 337 -7.86 -21.35 2.43
CA GLY A 337 -8.24 -21.44 3.83
C GLY A 337 -7.16 -22.10 4.69
N GLY A 338 -7.11 -21.74 5.97
CA GLY A 338 -6.05 -22.18 6.88
C GLY A 338 -4.69 -21.60 6.46
N GLU A 339 -3.73 -22.47 6.16
CA GLU A 339 -2.38 -22.10 5.71
C GLU A 339 -2.30 -21.87 4.18
N GLN A 340 -3.41 -21.94 3.45
CA GLN A 340 -3.46 -21.65 2.01
C GLN A 340 -4.16 -20.32 1.77
N ILE A 341 -3.45 -19.37 1.17
CA ILE A 341 -3.93 -18.00 0.97
C ILE A 341 -3.89 -17.66 -0.52
N CYS A 342 -4.92 -17.00 -1.01
CA CYS A 342 -4.94 -16.53 -2.40
C CYS A 342 -3.90 -15.43 -2.60
N ARG A 343 -3.17 -15.47 -3.72
CA ARG A 343 -2.27 -14.37 -4.12
C ARG A 343 -3.05 -13.05 -4.28
N ALA A 344 -2.30 -11.97 -4.48
CA ALA A 344 -2.82 -10.63 -4.78
C ALA A 344 -3.94 -10.65 -5.85
N GLU A 345 -4.83 -9.66 -5.76
CA GLU A 345 -6.04 -9.50 -6.59
C GLU A 345 -7.09 -10.63 -6.51
N MET A 346 -6.92 -11.59 -5.61
CA MET A 346 -7.86 -12.67 -5.35
C MET A 346 -8.33 -12.72 -3.90
N ARG A 347 -9.42 -13.43 -3.66
CA ARG A 347 -10.01 -13.67 -2.34
C ARG A 347 -10.50 -15.11 -2.21
N CYS A 348 -10.50 -15.61 -0.98
CA CYS A 348 -10.99 -16.94 -0.69
C CYS A 348 -12.52 -16.96 -0.59
N VAL A 349 -13.20 -17.52 -1.58
CA VAL A 349 -14.66 -17.65 -1.63
C VAL A 349 -15.01 -19.13 -1.64
N ASP A 350 -15.81 -19.58 -0.68
CA ASP A 350 -16.21 -20.99 -0.55
C ASP A 350 -15.01 -21.98 -0.60
N ALA A 351 -13.89 -21.59 0.02
CA ALA A 351 -12.61 -22.31 0.05
C ALA A 351 -11.91 -22.48 -1.32
N ILE A 352 -12.22 -21.61 -2.29
CA ILE A 352 -11.54 -21.51 -3.59
C ILE A 352 -11.08 -20.07 -3.83
N CYS A 353 -9.90 -19.90 -4.44
CA CYS A 353 -9.44 -18.59 -4.85
C CYS A 353 -10.18 -18.09 -6.08
N GLU A 354 -10.84 -16.96 -5.93
CA GLU A 354 -11.54 -16.24 -7.00
C GLU A 354 -11.00 -14.80 -7.07
N GLY A 355 -11.02 -14.20 -8.26
CA GLY A 355 -10.67 -12.79 -8.42
C GLY A 355 -11.53 -11.88 -7.53
N THR A 356 -10.97 -10.76 -7.09
CA THR A 356 -11.76 -9.71 -6.46
C THR A 356 -12.86 -9.22 -7.43
N PRO A 357 -13.95 -8.60 -6.95
CA PRO A 357 -14.96 -8.02 -7.84
C PRO A 357 -14.38 -6.95 -8.79
N GLY A 358 -13.31 -6.28 -8.37
CA GLY A 358 -12.50 -5.37 -9.18
C GLY A 358 -11.82 -6.10 -10.34
N ALA A 359 -10.88 -6.98 -10.00
CA ALA A 359 -10.12 -7.76 -10.95
C ALA A 359 -11.00 -8.55 -11.93
N THR A 360 -12.04 -9.23 -11.44
CA THR A 360 -12.98 -10.00 -12.28
C THR A 360 -13.69 -9.10 -13.30
N ARG A 361 -14.07 -7.89 -12.91
CA ARG A 361 -14.73 -6.93 -13.80
C ARG A 361 -13.76 -6.41 -14.86
N ALA A 362 -12.56 -6.00 -14.44
CA ALA A 362 -11.53 -5.48 -15.34
C ALA A 362 -11.10 -6.55 -16.36
N CYS A 363 -10.83 -7.78 -15.92
CA CYS A 363 -10.56 -8.93 -16.80
C CYS A 363 -11.73 -9.22 -17.76
N GLY A 364 -12.97 -9.12 -17.29
CA GLY A 364 -14.17 -9.25 -18.14
C GLY A 364 -14.36 -8.13 -19.15
N MET A 365 -13.70 -6.97 -18.96
CA MET A 365 -13.71 -5.82 -19.85
C MET A 365 -12.46 -5.75 -20.76
N ALA A 366 -11.55 -6.72 -20.66
CA ALA A 366 -10.34 -6.77 -21.48
C ALA A 366 -10.67 -6.74 -22.97
N THR A 367 -9.91 -5.93 -23.72
CA THR A 367 -10.09 -5.78 -25.16
C THR A 367 -9.31 -6.86 -25.90
N ALA A 368 -9.94 -7.60 -26.81
CA ALA A 368 -9.20 -8.55 -27.63
C ALA A 368 -8.13 -7.82 -28.45
N PHE A 369 -6.87 -8.26 -28.31
CA PHE A 369 -5.78 -7.78 -29.15
C PHE A 369 -6.00 -8.25 -30.59
N PRO A 370 -5.68 -7.45 -31.62
CA PRO A 370 -5.81 -7.88 -33.01
C PRO A 370 -5.09 -9.19 -33.30
N ASP A 371 -5.68 -10.03 -34.15
CA ASP A 371 -5.06 -11.27 -34.59
C ASP A 371 -3.72 -10.98 -35.28
N ILE A 372 -2.63 -11.51 -34.71
CA ILE A 372 -1.30 -11.42 -35.31
C ILE A 372 -1.18 -12.53 -36.34
N ALA A 373 -1.02 -12.16 -37.62
CA ALA A 373 -0.92 -13.11 -38.74
C ALA A 373 0.45 -13.80 -38.81
N VAL A 374 0.87 -14.44 -37.72
CA VAL A 374 2.12 -15.18 -37.60
C VAL A 374 2.05 -16.53 -38.32
N THR A 375 3.13 -16.93 -38.99
CA THR A 375 3.27 -18.30 -39.53
C THR A 375 4.12 -19.14 -38.59
N ALA A 376 4.19 -20.45 -38.82
CA ALA A 376 4.98 -21.36 -37.98
C ALA A 376 6.49 -21.05 -37.95
N ASP A 377 6.99 -20.19 -38.84
CA ASP A 377 8.41 -19.92 -39.08
C ASP A 377 8.74 -18.43 -39.29
N THR A 378 7.78 -17.52 -39.28
CA THR A 378 8.03 -16.10 -39.52
C THR A 378 7.34 -15.26 -38.47
N ALA A 379 8.11 -14.42 -37.80
CA ALA A 379 7.63 -13.47 -36.82
C ALA A 379 6.68 -12.46 -37.47
N ALA A 380 5.68 -12.05 -36.71
CA ALA A 380 4.75 -11.02 -37.12
C ALA A 380 4.44 -10.12 -35.94
N SER A 381 4.11 -8.87 -36.25
CA SER A 381 3.82 -7.84 -35.27
C SER A 381 2.51 -7.16 -35.60
N GLU A 382 1.77 -6.78 -34.57
CA GLU A 382 0.62 -5.88 -34.68
C GLU A 382 0.77 -4.74 -33.67
N THR A 383 0.10 -3.63 -33.94
CA THR A 383 0.20 -2.43 -33.12
C THR A 383 -1.18 -1.85 -32.84
N VAL A 384 -1.43 -1.53 -31.58
CA VAL A 384 -2.66 -0.87 -31.12
C VAL A 384 -2.32 0.48 -30.52
N ARG A 385 -3.30 1.38 -30.55
CA ARG A 385 -3.25 2.66 -29.84
C ARG A 385 -4.30 2.62 -28.76
N GLY A 386 -3.93 3.07 -27.58
CA GLY A 386 -4.81 3.15 -26.43
C GLY A 386 -4.60 4.43 -25.64
N THR A 387 -5.35 4.53 -24.56
CA THR A 387 -5.18 5.59 -23.56
C THR A 387 -5.29 4.94 -22.19
N ILE A 388 -4.36 5.26 -21.29
CA ILE A 388 -4.42 4.85 -19.89
C ILE A 388 -5.19 5.93 -19.12
N GLY A 389 -6.12 5.50 -18.27
CA GLY A 389 -6.92 6.39 -17.42
C GLY A 389 -6.11 7.02 -16.29
N ALA A 390 -6.78 7.87 -15.52
CA ALA A 390 -6.30 8.32 -14.22
C ALA A 390 -7.11 7.63 -13.13
N GLY A 391 -6.54 7.56 -11.94
CA GLY A 391 -7.14 6.88 -10.79
C GLY A 391 -6.47 5.54 -10.53
N ARG A 392 -6.89 4.89 -9.44
CA ARG A 392 -6.32 3.63 -8.98
C ARG A 392 -6.90 2.45 -9.76
N GLY A 393 -6.01 1.62 -10.30
CA GLY A 393 -6.37 0.37 -10.95
C GLY A 393 -6.81 -0.74 -10.00
N ASP A 394 -7.26 -1.86 -10.57
CA ASP A 394 -7.70 -3.06 -9.85
C ASP A 394 -6.56 -4.07 -9.63
N PHE A 395 -5.35 -3.82 -10.18
CA PHE A 395 -4.17 -4.68 -10.17
C PHE A 395 -2.92 -3.93 -9.72
N ALA A 396 -1.90 -4.69 -9.33
CA ALA A 396 -0.53 -4.19 -9.28
C ALA A 396 0.40 -5.18 -10.01
N PRO A 397 1.39 -4.71 -10.78
CA PRO A 397 2.51 -5.57 -11.14
C PRO A 397 3.11 -6.12 -9.85
N ILE A 398 3.42 -7.42 -9.80
CA ILE A 398 4.24 -7.93 -8.69
C ILE A 398 5.58 -7.19 -8.78
N GLY A 399 6.30 -6.97 -7.66
CA GLY A 399 7.60 -6.29 -7.58
C GLY A 399 8.76 -6.86 -8.44
N SER A 400 8.48 -7.50 -9.57
CA SER A 400 9.40 -7.91 -10.62
C SER A 400 9.92 -6.73 -11.45
N CYS A 401 9.16 -5.63 -11.61
CA CYS A 401 9.63 -4.48 -12.41
C CYS A 401 9.30 -3.07 -11.90
N THR A 402 8.39 -2.90 -10.93
CA THR A 402 8.09 -1.58 -10.33
C THR A 402 8.29 -1.64 -8.80
N SER A 403 8.47 -0.48 -8.18
CA SER A 403 8.21 -0.29 -6.75
C SER A 403 6.82 0.30 -6.55
N ASP A 404 6.12 -0.09 -5.48
CA ASP A 404 4.69 0.22 -5.23
C ASP A 404 4.27 1.68 -5.33
N MET A 405 5.18 2.64 -5.08
CA MET A 405 4.83 4.07 -5.16
C MET A 405 4.55 4.53 -6.61
N GLY A 406 4.91 3.70 -7.60
CA GLY A 406 4.79 3.99 -9.02
C GLY A 406 3.56 3.43 -9.74
N SER A 407 2.99 2.30 -9.33
CA SER A 407 2.08 1.53 -10.20
C SER A 407 0.58 1.71 -9.93
N VAL A 408 0.16 2.76 -9.22
CA VAL A 408 -1.26 2.96 -8.83
C VAL A 408 -2.13 3.59 -9.94
N GLY A 409 -1.88 3.26 -11.22
CA GLY A 409 -2.66 3.77 -12.36
C GLY A 409 -3.73 2.79 -12.84
N ASP A 410 -4.88 3.30 -13.30
CA ASP A 410 -5.96 2.53 -13.96
C ASP A 410 -5.42 1.73 -15.16
N GLU A 411 -5.73 0.44 -15.25
CA GLU A 411 -5.14 -0.44 -16.27
C GLU A 411 -5.93 -0.45 -17.58
N THR A 412 -5.20 -0.49 -18.71
CA THR A 412 -5.77 -0.98 -19.96
C THR A 412 -5.36 -2.43 -20.20
N ILE A 413 -6.36 -3.33 -20.22
CA ILE A 413 -6.12 -4.77 -20.38
C ILE A 413 -6.45 -5.22 -21.81
N TYR A 414 -5.50 -5.93 -22.43
CA TYR A 414 -5.70 -6.65 -23.69
C TYR A 414 -5.64 -8.16 -23.50
N THR A 415 -6.46 -8.89 -24.25
CA THR A 415 -6.39 -10.35 -24.33
C THR A 415 -5.70 -10.75 -25.64
N LEU A 416 -4.52 -11.36 -25.55
CA LEU A 416 -3.75 -11.87 -26.69
C LEU A 416 -3.94 -13.38 -26.83
N THR A 417 -4.21 -13.86 -28.04
CA THR A 417 -4.18 -15.30 -28.35
C THR A 417 -2.89 -15.65 -29.07
N ILE A 418 -2.03 -16.45 -28.44
CA ILE A 418 -0.86 -17.05 -29.07
C ILE A 418 -1.30 -18.37 -29.74
N PRO A 419 -1.02 -18.57 -31.04
CA PRO A 419 -1.39 -19.81 -31.74
C PRO A 419 -0.70 -21.05 -31.16
N ASP A 420 -1.22 -22.24 -31.51
CA ASP A 420 -0.59 -23.52 -31.18
C ASP A 420 0.89 -23.54 -31.58
N GLY A 421 1.77 -23.84 -30.64
CA GLY A 421 3.22 -23.85 -30.84
C GLY A 421 3.98 -23.32 -29.64
N THR A 422 5.22 -22.89 -29.88
CA THR A 422 6.06 -22.20 -28.90
C THR A 422 6.57 -20.92 -29.53
N PHE A 423 6.39 -19.80 -28.83
CA PHE A 423 6.72 -18.47 -29.34
C PHE A 423 7.52 -17.70 -28.28
N ASP A 424 8.35 -16.77 -28.73
CA ASP A 424 8.71 -15.63 -27.91
C ASP A 424 7.66 -14.54 -28.13
N LEU A 425 7.31 -13.87 -27.05
CA LEU A 425 6.46 -12.70 -27.04
C LEU A 425 7.35 -11.49 -26.75
N LEU A 426 7.42 -10.58 -27.71
CA LEU A 426 8.11 -9.31 -27.56
C LEU A 426 7.07 -8.19 -27.55
N LEU A 427 7.05 -7.35 -26.51
CA LEU A 427 6.16 -6.20 -26.41
C LEU A 427 6.99 -4.93 -26.26
N THR A 428 6.53 -3.83 -26.85
CA THR A 428 7.14 -2.52 -26.61
C THR A 428 6.10 -1.41 -26.68
N THR A 429 6.26 -0.41 -25.82
CA THR A 429 5.58 0.88 -25.90
C THR A 429 6.49 2.01 -26.38
N ASP A 430 7.76 1.75 -26.73
CA ASP A 430 8.70 2.72 -27.32
C ASP A 430 8.34 3.01 -28.78
N LEU A 431 7.22 3.69 -28.95
CA LEU A 431 6.61 4.01 -30.23
C LEU A 431 6.21 5.49 -30.25
N PRO A 432 6.23 6.14 -31.44
CA PRO A 432 5.92 7.56 -31.54
C PRO A 432 4.54 7.97 -31.00
N GLY A 433 3.57 7.04 -30.94
CA GLY A 433 2.25 7.28 -30.36
C GLY A 433 2.20 7.33 -28.83
N THR A 434 3.21 6.80 -28.14
CA THR A 434 3.33 6.84 -26.67
C THR A 434 3.86 8.19 -26.19
N GLY A 435 4.77 8.81 -26.96
CA GLY A 435 5.30 10.13 -26.61
C GLY A 435 6.12 10.07 -25.32
N ASP A 436 5.80 10.94 -24.37
CA ASP A 436 6.48 11.02 -23.06
C ASP A 436 5.71 10.26 -21.96
N THR A 437 4.71 9.45 -22.31
CA THR A 437 3.96 8.65 -21.33
C THR A 437 4.88 7.63 -20.69
N ASP A 438 4.92 7.68 -19.37
CA ASP A 438 5.58 6.71 -18.51
C ASP A 438 4.69 5.48 -18.36
N THR A 439 5.06 4.38 -19.00
CA THR A 439 4.24 3.17 -19.08
C THR A 439 4.80 2.09 -18.20
N ILE A 440 3.93 1.27 -17.63
CA ILE A 440 4.27 -0.05 -17.10
C ILE A 440 3.55 -1.07 -17.98
N VAL A 441 4.26 -2.13 -18.39
CA VAL A 441 3.65 -3.26 -19.11
C VAL A 441 3.96 -4.54 -18.35
N TYR A 442 2.97 -5.41 -18.22
CA TYR A 442 3.16 -6.77 -17.74
C TYR A 442 2.19 -7.75 -18.40
N VAL A 443 2.52 -9.03 -18.36
CA VAL A 443 1.77 -10.09 -19.05
C VAL A 443 1.52 -11.26 -18.11
N ARG A 444 0.28 -11.74 -18.02
CA ARG A 444 -0.14 -12.88 -17.18
C ARG A 444 -0.82 -13.96 -18.02
N GLU A 445 -0.64 -15.24 -17.67
CA GLU A 445 -1.38 -16.36 -18.30
C GLU A 445 -2.85 -16.40 -17.85
N VAL A 446 -3.09 -16.13 -16.57
CA VAL A 446 -4.42 -15.99 -15.98
C VAL A 446 -4.55 -14.55 -15.50
N CYS A 447 -5.57 -13.85 -16.01
CA CYS A 447 -5.73 -12.41 -15.79
C CYS A 447 -5.74 -12.03 -14.31
N GLU A 448 -6.49 -12.77 -13.50
CA GLU A 448 -6.65 -12.54 -12.07
C GLU A 448 -5.51 -13.11 -11.20
N ASP A 449 -4.58 -13.89 -11.75
CA ASP A 449 -3.54 -14.58 -10.97
C ASP A 449 -2.18 -13.96 -11.22
N SER A 450 -1.74 -13.13 -10.28
CA SER A 450 -0.43 -12.49 -10.30
C SER A 450 0.72 -13.49 -10.40
N GLY A 451 0.60 -14.68 -9.81
CA GLY A 451 1.64 -15.72 -9.88
C GLY A 451 1.78 -16.38 -11.25
N THR A 452 1.00 -15.96 -12.25
CA THR A 452 1.13 -16.37 -13.65
C THR A 452 1.77 -15.30 -14.54
N GLU A 453 2.40 -14.29 -13.95
CA GLU A 453 3.16 -13.29 -14.68
C GLU A 453 4.34 -13.92 -15.44
N VAL A 454 4.43 -13.64 -16.74
CA VAL A 454 5.49 -14.13 -17.64
C VAL A 454 6.48 -13.06 -18.06
N GLY A 455 6.21 -11.79 -17.71
CA GLY A 455 7.10 -10.65 -17.93
C GLY A 455 6.49 -9.35 -17.44
N CYS A 456 7.35 -8.43 -17.01
CA CYS A 456 7.03 -7.09 -16.51
C CYS A 456 8.17 -6.16 -16.88
N ASN A 457 7.86 -4.95 -17.33
CA ASN A 457 8.82 -3.87 -17.45
C ASN A 457 8.14 -2.51 -17.22
N ASP A 458 8.84 -1.64 -16.50
CA ASP A 458 8.46 -0.25 -16.25
C ASP A 458 9.19 0.61 -17.29
N ASP A 459 10.51 0.73 -17.11
CA ASP A 459 11.39 1.46 -18.02
C ASP A 459 12.24 0.54 -18.90
N LEU A 460 12.37 0.90 -20.18
CA LEU A 460 13.37 0.35 -21.10
C LEU A 460 14.78 0.62 -20.55
N GLU A 461 15.02 1.86 -20.11
CA GLU A 461 16.26 2.34 -19.50
C GLU A 461 15.94 3.53 -18.56
N PRO A 462 16.80 3.91 -17.58
CA PRO A 462 16.53 4.96 -16.57
C PRO A 462 16.18 6.39 -17.05
N ARG A 463 15.98 6.60 -18.36
CA ARG A 463 15.52 7.86 -19.00
C ARG A 463 14.60 7.60 -20.21
N MET A 464 14.21 6.36 -20.43
CA MET A 464 13.29 5.92 -21.48
C MET A 464 12.12 5.26 -20.78
N LEU A 465 11.12 6.08 -20.48
CA LEU A 465 9.96 5.76 -19.65
C LEU A 465 8.94 4.83 -20.33
N GLN A 466 9.33 4.24 -21.45
CA GLN A 466 8.51 3.30 -22.18
C GLN A 466 9.00 1.90 -21.86
N SER A 467 8.10 0.92 -21.89
CA SER A 467 8.40 -0.44 -21.47
C SER A 467 8.71 -1.35 -22.65
N GLU A 468 9.54 -2.36 -22.40
CA GLU A 468 9.79 -3.49 -23.30
C GLU A 468 9.85 -4.81 -22.54
N ILE A 469 9.18 -5.83 -23.06
CA ILE A 469 9.20 -7.19 -22.51
C ILE A 469 9.69 -8.16 -23.57
N GLU A 470 10.60 -9.06 -23.17
CA GLU A 470 10.94 -10.27 -23.91
C GLU A 470 10.61 -11.52 -23.06
N ALA A 471 9.45 -12.14 -23.33
CA ALA A 471 9.05 -13.39 -22.70
C ALA A 471 9.32 -14.58 -23.63
N PHE A 472 10.11 -15.56 -23.18
CA PHE A 472 10.63 -16.62 -24.04
C PHE A 472 9.89 -17.94 -23.88
N ASN A 473 9.74 -18.66 -25.00
CA ASN A 473 9.20 -20.02 -25.04
C ASN A 473 7.76 -20.18 -24.48
N LEU A 474 6.92 -19.16 -24.64
CA LEU A 474 5.52 -19.21 -24.28
C LEU A 474 4.79 -20.26 -25.12
N ALA A 475 3.90 -21.02 -24.47
CA ALA A 475 3.03 -21.97 -25.14
C ALA A 475 1.87 -21.23 -25.82
N GLY A 476 1.30 -21.86 -26.86
CA GLY A 476 0.02 -21.43 -27.41
C GLY A 476 -1.08 -21.39 -26.35
N GLY A 477 -1.91 -20.35 -26.37
CA GLY A 477 -2.87 -20.06 -25.31
C GLY A 477 -3.31 -18.60 -25.32
N THR A 478 -4.09 -18.23 -24.31
CA THR A 478 -4.55 -16.86 -24.11
C THR A 478 -3.77 -16.22 -22.97
N TYR A 479 -3.32 -14.99 -23.17
CA TYR A 479 -2.58 -14.20 -22.18
C TYR A 479 -3.25 -12.83 -22.03
N SER A 480 -3.16 -12.26 -20.84
CA SER A 480 -3.57 -10.89 -20.57
C SER A 480 -2.36 -9.97 -20.57
N ILE A 481 -2.41 -8.89 -21.35
CA ILE A 481 -1.40 -7.82 -21.39
C ILE A 481 -2.00 -6.63 -20.68
N PHE A 482 -1.31 -6.13 -19.68
CA PHE A 482 -1.68 -4.95 -18.92
C PHE A 482 -0.79 -3.81 -19.36
N VAL A 483 -1.40 -2.65 -19.58
CA VAL A 483 -0.69 -1.39 -19.82
C VAL A 483 -1.19 -0.38 -18.80
N GLU A 484 -0.26 0.09 -18.00
CA GLU A 484 -0.45 1.02 -16.90
C GLU A 484 0.40 2.27 -17.09
N ARG A 485 0.13 3.26 -16.25
CA ARG A 485 0.89 4.51 -16.18
C ARG A 485 1.59 4.57 -14.82
N PHE A 486 2.88 4.90 -14.84
CA PHE A 486 3.60 5.22 -13.62
C PHE A 486 3.10 6.55 -12.99
N GLY A 487 2.85 6.58 -11.68
CA GLY A 487 2.35 7.74 -10.93
C GLY A 487 0.87 8.09 -11.22
N GLY A 488 0.04 7.09 -11.53
CA GLY A 488 -1.30 7.22 -12.14
C GLY A 488 -2.42 7.95 -11.38
N LEU A 489 -2.16 8.58 -10.24
CA LEU A 489 -3.17 9.32 -9.47
C LEU A 489 -3.54 10.69 -10.11
N ALA A 490 -2.68 11.25 -10.97
CA ALA A 490 -2.95 12.54 -11.60
C ALA A 490 -4.03 12.45 -12.70
N SER A 491 -5.09 13.28 -12.57
CA SER A 491 -6.25 13.32 -13.47
C SER A 491 -5.91 13.40 -14.97
N GLY A 492 -6.73 12.75 -15.82
CA GLY A 492 -6.63 12.81 -17.28
C GLY A 492 -6.56 11.42 -17.93
N SER A 493 -6.22 11.37 -19.20
CA SER A 493 -5.81 10.13 -19.86
C SER A 493 -4.57 10.37 -20.71
N LEU A 494 -3.62 9.44 -20.66
CA LEU A 494 -2.37 9.54 -21.41
C LEU A 494 -2.36 8.54 -22.57
N PRO A 495 -1.88 8.93 -23.75
CA PRO A 495 -1.83 8.03 -24.90
C PRO A 495 -0.70 7.01 -24.74
N PHE A 496 -0.92 5.83 -25.28
CA PHE A 496 0.15 4.86 -25.54
C PHE A 496 -0.05 4.19 -26.89
N GLU A 497 1.03 3.67 -27.44
CA GLU A 497 1.01 2.75 -28.58
C GLU A 497 1.74 1.48 -28.15
N LEU A 498 1.10 0.32 -28.31
CA LEU A 498 1.63 -0.98 -27.90
C LEU A 498 1.84 -1.82 -29.16
N GLN A 499 3.08 -2.25 -29.40
CA GLN A 499 3.40 -3.24 -30.41
C GLN A 499 3.65 -4.59 -29.75
N VAL A 500 3.04 -5.63 -30.32
CA VAL A 500 3.24 -7.01 -29.91
C VAL A 500 3.79 -7.78 -31.08
N THR A 501 4.89 -8.49 -30.87
CA THR A 501 5.53 -9.38 -31.84
C THR A 501 5.52 -10.81 -31.32
N LEU A 502 5.05 -11.74 -32.14
CA LEU A 502 5.18 -13.18 -31.89
C LEU A 502 6.29 -13.72 -32.77
N ARG A 503 7.37 -14.22 -32.15
CA ARG A 503 8.49 -14.85 -32.86
C ARG A 503 8.49 -16.36 -32.64
N PRO A 504 8.31 -17.20 -33.68
CA PRO A 504 8.31 -18.65 -33.54
C PRO A 504 9.62 -19.20 -32.95
N VAL A 505 9.48 -20.18 -32.04
CA VAL A 505 10.60 -20.95 -31.49
C VAL A 505 10.60 -22.34 -32.11
N LEU A 506 11.68 -22.64 -32.82
CA LEU A 506 11.80 -23.81 -33.68
C LEU A 506 12.55 -24.96 -33.00
N GLU A 507 11.99 -26.16 -33.09
CA GLU A 507 12.63 -27.43 -32.73
C GLU A 507 13.81 -27.78 -33.66
N ALA A 508 14.65 -28.71 -33.18
CA ALA A 508 15.82 -29.21 -33.90
C ALA A 508 15.47 -29.73 -35.31
N GLY A 509 16.31 -29.38 -36.29
CA GLY A 509 16.15 -29.81 -37.68
C GLY A 509 15.12 -29.01 -38.49
N MET A 510 14.50 -27.97 -37.94
CA MET A 510 13.70 -27.02 -38.71
C MET A 510 14.56 -25.95 -39.36
N ALA A 511 14.11 -25.45 -40.52
CA ALA A 511 14.78 -24.35 -41.20
C ALA A 511 14.61 -23.06 -40.38
N CYS A 512 15.69 -22.33 -40.17
CA CYS A 512 15.70 -21.14 -39.31
C CYS A 512 16.36 -19.94 -39.98
N ASP A 513 16.05 -18.77 -39.44
CA ASP A 513 16.73 -17.52 -39.73
C ASP A 513 18.06 -17.45 -38.98
N ASP A 514 19.16 -17.29 -39.72
CA ASP A 514 20.51 -17.17 -39.15
C ASP A 514 20.64 -15.93 -38.23
N ALA A 515 19.83 -14.88 -38.44
CA ALA A 515 19.84 -13.66 -37.63
C ALA A 515 18.99 -13.77 -36.35
N GLY A 516 18.02 -14.69 -36.30
CA GLY A 516 17.12 -14.83 -35.16
C GLY A 516 15.97 -13.81 -35.12
N GLU A 517 15.74 -13.07 -36.21
CA GLU A 517 14.71 -12.02 -36.27
C GLU A 517 13.35 -12.63 -36.60
N ALA A 518 13.28 -13.45 -37.65
CA ALA A 518 12.02 -14.06 -38.08
C ALA A 518 11.63 -15.27 -37.22
N ASN A 519 12.58 -15.98 -36.64
CA ASN A 519 12.37 -17.13 -35.77
C ASN A 519 13.68 -17.42 -35.03
N ARG A 520 13.64 -18.19 -33.94
CA ARG A 520 14.86 -18.69 -33.32
C ARG A 520 14.77 -20.17 -33.01
N CYS A 521 15.92 -20.82 -32.89
CA CYS A 521 15.96 -22.20 -32.43
C CYS A 521 15.71 -22.29 -30.93
N ARG A 522 15.03 -23.35 -30.50
CA ARG A 522 14.81 -23.67 -29.09
C ARG A 522 16.12 -23.89 -28.34
N VAL A 523 17.06 -24.57 -29.00
CA VAL A 523 18.40 -24.85 -28.47
C VAL A 523 19.44 -24.37 -29.45
N GLY A 524 20.48 -23.70 -28.95
CA GLY A 524 21.58 -23.22 -29.75
C GLY A 524 21.19 -22.12 -30.73
N ARG A 525 22.16 -21.71 -31.56
CA ARG A 525 21.94 -20.73 -32.62
C ARG A 525 21.65 -21.45 -33.92
N CYS A 526 20.86 -20.82 -34.78
CA CYS A 526 20.72 -21.25 -36.17
C CYS A 526 22.10 -21.36 -36.81
N SER A 527 22.37 -22.48 -37.48
CA SER A 527 23.65 -22.74 -38.13
C SER A 527 23.41 -23.32 -39.51
N ALA A 528 23.81 -22.58 -40.54
CA ALA A 528 23.57 -22.93 -41.93
C ALA A 528 22.08 -23.10 -42.24
N GLY A 529 21.24 -22.20 -41.72
CA GLY A 529 19.80 -22.17 -41.95
C GLY A 529 19.02 -23.32 -41.31
N MET A 530 19.59 -24.02 -40.33
CA MET A 530 18.94 -25.15 -39.65
C MET A 530 19.17 -25.10 -38.14
N CYS A 531 18.14 -25.50 -37.39
CA CYS A 531 18.24 -25.63 -35.94
C CYS A 531 19.04 -26.88 -35.55
N PRO A 532 19.98 -26.74 -34.59
CA PRO A 532 20.92 -27.80 -34.23
C PRO A 532 20.30 -28.98 -33.48
#